data_AF-A0AAJ1THQ6-F1
#
_entry.id   AF-A0AAJ1THQ6-F1
#
_cell.length_a   1.000
_cell.length_b   1.000
_cell.length_c   1.000
_cell.angle_alpha   90.00
_cell.angle_beta   90.00
_cell.angle_gamma   90.00
#
_symmetry.space_group_name_H-M   'P 1'
#
loop_
_entity.id
_entity.type
_entity.pdbx_description
1 polymer ?
#
loop_
_entity_poly.entity_id
_entity_poly.type
_entity_poly.pdbx_seq_one_letter_code
_entity_poly.pdbx_strand_id
1 'polypeptide(L)' 'MDVKTASLFRNGRSQALRIPREFELPGSSVSIRRLPNGHLEISPLGETGLLAAFKDEPPLPEEHWMEAIQDLPAEPVDP' A
#
# COMPACT_ATOMS: atom_id res chain seq x y z
N MET A 1 -3.04 -7.21 18.77
CA MET A 1 -3.52 -5.97 18.13
C MET A 1 -3.23 -4.84 19.10
N ASP A 2 -2.29 -3.97 18.76
CA ASP A 2 -1.94 -2.82 19.59
C ASP A 2 -3.02 -1.75 19.45
N VAL A 3 -3.74 -1.49 20.54
CA VAL A 3 -4.78 -0.47 20.61
C VAL A 3 -4.28 0.63 21.54
N LYS A 4 -4.21 1.86 21.03
CA LYS A 4 -3.97 3.04 21.86
C LYS A 4 -5.05 4.09 21.64
N THR A 5 -5.37 4.79 22.72
CA THR A 5 -6.23 5.96 22.69
C THR A 5 -5.43 7.16 22.19
N ALA A 6 -5.95 7.86 21.19
CA ALA A 6 -5.39 9.11 20.70
C ALA A 6 -6.36 10.27 20.98
N SER A 7 -5.82 11.45 21.28
CA SER A 7 -6.65 12.64 21.53
C SER A 7 -7.17 13.23 20.22
N LEU A 8 -8.47 13.54 20.20
CA LEU A 8 -9.09 14.34 19.15
C LEU A 8 -8.93 15.83 19.45
N PHE A 9 -8.66 16.62 18.42
CA PHE A 9 -8.53 18.07 18.51
C PHE A 9 -9.10 18.75 17.25
N ARG A 10 -9.13 20.09 17.27
CA ARG A 10 -9.59 20.91 16.16
C ARG A 10 -8.39 21.54 15.43
N ASN A 11 -8.39 21.44 14.11
CA ASN A 11 -7.50 22.19 13.23
C ASN A 11 -8.37 23.07 12.31
N GLY A 12 -8.57 24.32 12.72
CA GLY A 12 -9.54 25.23 12.10
C GLY A 12 -10.96 24.65 12.11
N ARG A 13 -11.53 24.49 10.91
CA ARG A 13 -12.88 23.93 10.71
C ARG A 13 -12.92 22.40 10.69
N SER A 14 -11.77 21.74 10.77
CA SER A 14 -11.65 20.28 10.69
C SER A 14 -11.39 19.64 12.06
N GLN A 15 -11.83 18.39 12.22
CA GLN A 15 -11.40 17.52 13.33
C GLN A 15 -10.12 16.81 12.92
N ALA A 16 -9.20 16.65 13.86
CA ALA A 16 -7.92 15.98 13.66
C ALA A 16 -7.61 15.07 14.85
N LEU A 17 -6.77 14.06 14.61
CA LEU A 17 -6.19 13.19 15.64
C LEU A 17 -4.67 13.18 15.46
N ARG A 18 -3.93 13.05 16.57
CA ARG A 18 -2.47 12.87 16.49
C ARG A 18 -2.21 11.38 16.32
N ILE A 19 -1.55 11.00 15.23
CA ILE A 19 -1.13 9.62 15.00
C ILE A 19 0.14 9.39 15.84
N PRO A 20 0.14 8.48 16.82
CA PRO A 20 1.35 8.13 17.56
C PRO A 20 2.43 7.58 16.62
N ARG A 21 3.70 7.75 16.99
CA ARG A 21 4.84 7.46 16.10
C ARG A 21 4.89 5.99 15.64
N GLU A 22 4.44 5.07 16.49
CA GLU A 22 4.33 3.65 16.17
C GLU A 22 3.26 3.33 15.11
N PHE A 23 2.33 4.25 14.85
CA PHE A 23 1.28 4.13 13.83
C PHE A 23 1.49 5.10 12.65
N GLU A 24 2.67 5.72 12.54
CA GLU A 24 3.01 6.69 11.49
C GLU A 24 2.86 6.04 10.10
N LEU A 25 2.06 6.67 9.23
CA LEU A 25 1.83 6.20 7.86
C LEU A 25 2.87 6.80 6.89
N PRO A 26 3.31 6.06 5.87
CA PRO A 26 4.22 6.59 4.87
C PRO A 26 3.53 7.63 3.96
N GLY A 27 4.33 8.52 3.38
CA GLY A 27 3.87 9.53 2.43
C GLY A 27 3.36 10.82 3.10
N SER A 28 2.68 11.67 2.31
CA SER A 28 2.18 12.98 2.75
C SER A 28 0.66 13.11 2.66
N SER A 29 -0.04 12.06 2.23
CA SER A 29 -1.49 12.07 2.01
C SER A 29 -2.08 10.69 2.31
N VAL A 30 -3.35 10.67 2.75
CA VAL A 30 -4.08 9.46 3.13
C VAL A 30 -5.50 9.50 2.60
N SER A 31 -6.07 8.33 2.30
CA SER A 31 -7.48 8.15 2.02
C SER A 31 -8.19 7.78 3.32
N ILE A 32 -9.33 8.40 3.57
CA ILE A 32 -10.17 8.11 4.74
C ILE A 32 -11.51 7.57 4.25
N ARG A 33 -11.87 6.36 4.68
CA ARG A 33 -13.15 5.72 4.38
C ARG A 33 -13.91 5.41 5.65
N ARG A 34 -15.21 5.69 5.66
CA ARG A 34 -16.10 5.25 6.76
C ARG A 34 -16.65 3.87 6.44
N LEU A 35 -16.46 2.93 7.36
CA LEU A 35 -16.95 1.57 7.28
C LEU A 35 -18.40 1.44 7.82
N PRO A 36 -19.14 0.36 7.49
CA PRO A 36 -20.52 0.16 7.98
C PRO A 36 -20.66 0.12 9.50
N ASN A 37 -19.62 -0.31 10.22
CA ASN A 37 -19.58 -0.32 11.69
C ASN A 37 -19.29 1.06 12.31
N GLY A 38 -19.21 2.13 11.49
CA GLY A 38 -18.94 3.49 11.94
C GLY A 38 -17.46 3.82 12.14
N HIS A 39 -16.55 2.86 11.96
CA HIS A 39 -15.11 3.09 12.08
C HIS A 39 -14.57 3.89 10.87
N LEU A 40 -13.46 4.58 11.08
CA LEU A 40 -12.68 5.18 10.01
C LEU A 40 -11.51 4.26 9.68
N GLU A 41 -11.41 3.89 8.41
CA GLU A 41 -10.23 3.23 7.85
C GLU A 41 -9.38 4.30 7.15
N ILE A 42 -8.08 4.34 7.50
CA ILE A 42 -7.13 5.31 7.00
C ILE A 42 -5.99 4.54 6.33
N SER A 43 -5.75 4.84 5.05
CA SER A 43 -4.72 4.18 4.24
C SER A 43 -3.86 5.23 3.55
N PRO A 44 -2.54 5.02 3.38
CA PRO A 44 -1.68 5.95 2.64
C PRO A 44 -2.14 6.09 1.19
N LEU A 45 -2.09 7.32 0.65
CA LEU A 45 -2.31 7.59 -0.77
C LEU A 45 -0.99 7.57 -1.52
N GLY A 46 -1.01 6.92 -2.68
CA GLY A 46 0.15 6.75 -3.55
C GLY A 46 0.69 5.34 -3.53
N GLU A 47 1.44 5.00 -4.57
CA GLU A 47 2.22 3.77 -4.59
C GLU A 47 3.26 3.86 -3.47
N THR A 48 3.33 2.81 -2.65
CA THR A 48 4.32 2.68 -1.59
C THR A 48 5.15 1.43 -1.86
N GLY A 49 6.37 1.37 -1.33
CA GLY A 49 7.26 0.24 -1.56
C GLY A 49 7.69 0.09 -3.02
N LEU A 50 7.69 -1.14 -3.53
CA LEU A 50 8.19 -1.45 -4.88
C LEU A 50 7.43 -0.72 -5.99
N LEU A 51 6.10 -0.60 -5.89
CA LEU A 51 5.32 0.12 -6.89
C LEU A 51 5.74 1.59 -6.98
N ALA A 52 6.05 2.22 -5.84
CA ALA A 52 6.56 3.58 -5.82
C ALA A 52 7.93 3.68 -6.49
N ALA A 53 8.78 2.68 -6.25
CA ALA A 53 10.14 2.64 -6.79
C ALA A 53 10.16 2.46 -8.31
N PHE A 54 9.17 1.77 -8.88
CA PHE A 54 9.05 1.50 -10.31
C PHE A 54 8.05 2.39 -11.03
N LYS A 55 7.43 3.36 -10.34
CA LYS A 55 6.36 4.22 -10.88
C LYS A 55 6.75 4.93 -12.18
N ASP A 56 7.98 5.46 -12.20
CA ASP A 56 8.50 6.25 -13.31
C ASP A 56 9.49 5.42 -14.17
N GLU A 57 9.61 4.11 -13.91
CA GLU A 57 10.50 3.24 -14.68
C GLU A 57 9.88 2.96 -16.06
N PRO A 58 10.59 3.22 -17.16
CA PRO A 58 10.11 2.85 -18.49
C PRO A 58 9.96 1.32 -18.61
N PRO A 59 9.12 0.82 -19.52
CA PRO A 59 9.10 -0.61 -19.85
C PRO A 59 10.50 -1.11 -20.16
N LEU A 60 10.80 -2.34 -19.76
CA LEU A 60 12.09 -2.97 -20.07
C LEU A 60 12.32 -2.92 -21.59
N PRO A 61 13.49 -2.47 -22.06
CA PRO A 61 13.85 -2.52 -23.47
C PRO A 61 13.76 -3.95 -24.03
N GLU A 62 13.39 -4.10 -25.30
CA GLU A 62 13.23 -5.43 -25.94
C GLU A 62 14.53 -6.26 -25.86
N GLU A 63 15.70 -5.61 -25.92
CA GLU A 63 17.00 -6.29 -25.78
C GLU A 63 17.24 -6.93 -24.41
N HIS A 64 16.48 -6.52 -23.39
CA HIS A 64 16.52 -7.08 -22.04
C HIS A 64 15.42 -8.11 -21.78
N TRP A 65 14.56 -8.37 -22.76
CA TRP A 65 13.54 -9.40 -22.62
C TRP A 65 14.20 -10.78 -22.65
N MET A 66 13.74 -11.65 -21.77
CA MET A 66 14.12 -13.06 -21.82
C MET A 66 13.46 -13.71 -23.04
N GLU A 67 14.08 -14.76 -23.55
CA GLU A 67 13.49 -15.59 -24.60
C GLU A 67 12.13 -16.14 -24.16
N ALA A 68 11.23 -16.36 -25.13
CA ALA A 68 9.92 -16.93 -24.85
C ALA A 68 10.08 -18.30 -24.16
N ILE A 69 9.54 -18.41 -22.96
CA ILE A 69 9.54 -19.66 -22.21
C ILE A 69 8.65 -20.66 -22.96
N GLN A 70 9.21 -21.81 -23.30
CA GLN A 70 8.42 -22.92 -23.83
C GLN A 70 7.54 -23.47 -22.70
N ASP A 71 6.23 -23.41 -22.88
CA ASP A 71 5.26 -23.97 -21.94
C ASP A 71 5.23 -25.50 -22.09
N LEU A 72 6.23 -26.14 -21.49
CA LEU A 72 6.36 -27.60 -21.49
C LEU A 72 5.26 -28.22 -20.61
N PRO A 73 4.74 -29.41 -20.98
CA PRO A 73 3.85 -30.14 -20.10
C PRO A 73 4.56 -30.45 -18.78
N ALA A 74 3.79 -30.47 -17.68
CA ALA A 74 4.31 -30.87 -16.38
C ALA A 74 4.94 -32.27 -16.45
N GLU A 75 6.07 -32.45 -15.78
CA GLU A 75 6.67 -33.77 -15.65
C GLU A 75 5.73 -34.70 -14.87
N PRO A 76 5.64 -35.99 -15.25
CA PRO A 76 4.90 -36.97 -14.48
C PRO A 76 5.43 -37.01 -13.04
N VAL A 77 4.54 -36.92 -12.06
CA VAL A 77 4.90 -37.14 -10.65
C VAL A 77 4.94 -38.65 -10.42
N ASP A 78 6.11 -39.18 -10.09
CA ASP A 78 6.21 -40.57 -9.65
C ASP A 78 5.41 -40.75 -8.32
N PRO A 79 4.61 -41.83 -8.21
CA PRO A 79 3.79 -42.10 -7.04
C PRO A 79 4.60 -42.47 -5.79
#